data_AF-H3AUK8-F1
#
_entry.id   AF-H3AUK8-F1
#
_cell.length_a   1.000
_cell.length_b   1.000
_cell.length_c   1.000
_cell.angle_alpha   90.00
_cell.angle_beta   90.00
_cell.angle_gamma   90.00
#
_symmetry.space_group_name_H-M   'P 1'
#
loop_
_entity.id
_entity.type
_entity.pdbx_description
1 polymer ?
#
loop_
_entity_poly.entity_id
_entity_poly.type
_entity_poly.pdbx_seq_one_letter_code
_entity_poly.pdbx_strand_id
1 'polypeptide(L)'
;FFFFMFCADTEPERHALIEKVYPSLYRFCKEKGYEFRMFDLRWGVKDGVSNSNNLMALHLETLKQCQESEGLNFVLFSGQKHDAPVVPEAISRFQSNAPKSAVEYEKDTGLLCQWYKLDENSIPGVYRLQPVRSVSITHLRSPFNLYFCIDYLSDVWNWGGHIAKKSHSTPSFPCSVQSVTAIPTPTHGVTLVDQRDQIVTKLRYTNICEYTVCWGRNGIDPLVNRSHSYYIEQVCSDFQKAVLNQLNKIMSSKNVKELSDVRKRKEAFQNYIKFCLSRAKSFMGRQPVLLDLKDRVWFSNRKVIVVHGETGSGKSTIIAKAALLANGWIPGSPCCKIVVRFVGVTGESRNIRLLLQSLCFQIAEIYDVPANFSEDFHELLNEFISLLEFATENKPLMLWLDGLDELSVDYGTNILWLPSELPEHVYVIVSTTTESNGSFLPMLQTLTVEENILQIPQLRPSEADQIISSWLEKDSRRLTANQQQLLMESCLACPTPLYLQCAYNESCQWTSFTSSTDIYLPANLHKLYSWILARLEKEHGEQVVKKTATLITLCRNGITLDELLDLLSIDQTVMQEIQQYQSVSVSRFPLILWLKLQRDLGCHVVEQRTDNTYVFNWTHS
;
A
#
# COMPACT_ATOMS: atom_id res chain seq x y z
N PHE A 1 2.01 -14.28 -4.97
CA PHE A 1 3.29 -15.00 -4.78
C PHE A 1 4.41 -14.24 -5.46
N PHE A 2 5.59 -14.20 -4.83
CA PHE A 2 6.80 -13.50 -5.28
C PHE A 2 7.88 -14.40 -5.90
N PHE A 3 8.48 -13.98 -7.02
CA PHE A 3 9.65 -14.59 -7.65
C PHE A 3 10.92 -13.81 -7.28
N PHE A 4 11.92 -14.48 -6.70
CA PHE A 4 13.22 -13.86 -6.39
C PHE A 4 14.33 -14.55 -7.17
N MET A 5 15.14 -13.81 -7.91
CA MET A 5 16.20 -14.39 -8.73
C MET A 5 17.36 -13.42 -8.84
N PHE A 6 18.49 -13.82 -8.29
CA PHE A 6 19.76 -13.13 -8.47
C PHE A 6 20.57 -13.91 -9.49
N CYS A 7 20.21 -13.73 -10.76
CA CYS A 7 21.05 -14.19 -11.84
C CYS A 7 20.66 -13.52 -13.16
N ALA A 8 21.47 -12.58 -13.63
CA ALA A 8 21.27 -11.88 -14.91
C ALA A 8 21.19 -12.86 -16.12
N ASP A 9 21.72 -14.07 -15.98
CA ASP A 9 21.77 -15.10 -17.00
C ASP A 9 20.49 -15.91 -17.19
N THR A 10 19.45 -15.63 -16.40
CA THR A 10 18.23 -16.43 -16.37
C THR A 10 16.99 -15.71 -16.93
N GLU A 11 17.21 -14.69 -17.77
CA GLU A 11 16.12 -14.00 -18.48
C GLU A 11 15.24 -14.93 -19.31
N PRO A 12 15.77 -15.90 -20.09
CA PRO A 12 14.95 -16.75 -20.96
C PRO A 12 13.93 -17.61 -20.20
N GLU A 13 14.32 -18.14 -19.04
CA GLU A 13 13.47 -18.92 -18.13
C GLU A 13 12.35 -18.05 -17.56
N ARG A 14 12.69 -16.87 -17.01
CA ARG A 14 11.72 -15.93 -16.44
C ARG A 14 10.68 -15.48 -17.46
N HIS A 15 11.15 -15.15 -18.66
CA HIS A 15 10.30 -14.76 -19.77
C HIS A 15 9.33 -15.90 -20.14
N ALA A 16 9.82 -17.13 -20.27
CA ALA A 16 8.97 -18.27 -20.58
C ALA A 16 7.93 -18.58 -19.48
N LEU A 17 8.26 -18.39 -18.20
CA LEU A 17 7.30 -18.56 -17.10
C LEU A 17 6.18 -17.52 -17.16
N ILE A 18 6.52 -16.24 -17.38
CA ILE A 18 5.54 -15.15 -17.49
C ILE A 18 4.63 -15.34 -18.70
N GLU A 19 5.18 -15.70 -19.86
CA GLU A 19 4.38 -15.83 -21.09
C GLU A 19 3.56 -17.12 -21.14
N LYS A 20 4.15 -18.26 -20.75
CA LYS A 20 3.55 -19.58 -20.98
C LYS A 20 2.82 -20.13 -19.75
N VAL A 21 3.36 -19.92 -18.55
CA VAL A 21 2.88 -20.60 -17.34
C VAL A 21 1.90 -19.74 -16.54
N TYR A 22 2.21 -18.45 -16.36
CA TYR A 22 1.35 -17.52 -15.60
C TYR A 22 -0.12 -17.50 -16.07
N PRO A 23 -0.44 -17.40 -17.38
CA PRO A 23 -1.83 -17.35 -17.82
C PRO A 23 -2.62 -18.61 -17.46
N SER A 24 -1.98 -19.78 -17.48
CA SER A 24 -2.61 -21.05 -17.12
C SER A 24 -2.90 -21.12 -15.61
N LEU A 25 -1.92 -20.76 -14.77
CA LEU A 25 -2.08 -20.74 -13.32
C LEU A 25 -3.11 -19.71 -12.86
N TYR A 26 -3.11 -18.52 -13.49
CA TYR A 26 -4.07 -17.46 -13.22
C TYR A 26 -5.50 -17.93 -13.48
N ARG A 27 -5.78 -18.51 -14.65
CA ARG A 27 -7.12 -19.05 -14.99
C ARG A 27 -7.55 -20.13 -14.01
N PHE A 28 -6.67 -21.08 -13.69
CA PHE A 28 -6.94 -22.14 -12.73
C PHE A 28 -7.36 -21.59 -11.35
N CYS A 29 -6.66 -20.58 -10.84
CA CYS A 29 -6.99 -19.97 -9.55
C CYS A 29 -8.29 -19.16 -9.61
N LYS A 30 -8.48 -18.38 -10.69
CA LYS A 30 -9.66 -17.54 -10.89
C LYS A 30 -10.94 -18.36 -10.96
N GLU A 31 -10.94 -19.48 -11.68
CA GLU A 31 -12.06 -20.43 -11.74
C GLU A 31 -12.44 -21.00 -10.35
N LYS A 32 -11.49 -21.03 -9.42
CA LYS A 32 -11.66 -21.50 -8.04
C LYS A 32 -11.95 -20.37 -7.06
N GLY A 33 -12.09 -19.13 -7.52
CA GLY A 33 -12.35 -17.95 -6.68
C GLY A 33 -11.13 -17.43 -5.92
N TYR A 34 -9.91 -17.80 -6.35
CA TYR A 34 -8.65 -17.30 -5.79
C TYR A 34 -8.01 -16.30 -6.74
N GLU A 35 -7.49 -15.21 -6.19
CA GLU A 35 -6.63 -14.31 -6.96
C GLU A 35 -5.19 -14.84 -6.95
N PHE A 36 -4.58 -14.91 -8.13
CA PHE A 36 -3.21 -15.35 -8.30
C PHE A 36 -2.38 -14.26 -8.97
N ARG A 37 -1.27 -13.88 -8.32
CA ARG A 37 -0.31 -12.90 -8.84
C ARG A 37 1.10 -13.46 -8.78
N MET A 38 1.87 -13.20 -9.84
CA MET A 38 3.28 -13.56 -9.95
C MET A 38 4.10 -12.29 -10.16
N PHE A 39 5.02 -12.02 -9.23
CA PHE A 39 5.87 -10.83 -9.27
C PHE A 39 7.30 -11.21 -9.67
N ASP A 40 7.79 -10.70 -10.80
CA ASP A 40 9.22 -10.63 -11.11
C ASP A 40 9.62 -9.15 -11.17
N LEU A 41 10.36 -8.71 -10.15
CA LEU A 41 10.76 -7.31 -9.98
C LEU A 41 11.88 -6.86 -10.94
N ARG A 42 12.40 -7.76 -11.77
CA ARG A 42 13.46 -7.48 -12.74
C ARG A 42 13.05 -7.81 -14.17
N TRP A 43 11.81 -8.21 -14.38
CA TRP A 43 11.33 -8.55 -15.71
C TRP A 43 11.18 -7.30 -16.58
N GLY A 44 11.80 -7.33 -17.76
CA GLY A 44 11.65 -6.28 -18.76
C GLY A 44 12.44 -4.99 -18.50
N VAL A 45 13.44 -4.98 -17.60
CA VAL A 45 14.24 -3.78 -17.31
C VAL A 45 15.72 -4.05 -17.55
N LYS A 46 16.44 -3.10 -18.20
CA LYS A 46 17.88 -3.22 -18.44
C LYS A 46 18.70 -3.15 -17.14
N ASP A 47 19.82 -3.86 -17.15
CA ASP A 47 20.84 -3.79 -16.09
C ASP A 47 21.27 -2.33 -15.86
N GLY A 48 21.16 -1.86 -14.61
CA GLY A 48 21.55 -0.51 -14.20
C GLY A 48 20.38 0.44 -13.87
N VAL A 49 19.19 0.25 -14.46
CA VAL A 49 17.95 0.88 -13.96
C VAL A 49 17.46 0.15 -12.72
N SER A 50 17.67 -1.17 -12.72
CA SER A 50 17.51 -2.08 -11.59
C SER A 50 18.41 -1.77 -10.39
N ASN A 51 19.48 -0.98 -10.60
CA ASN A 51 20.45 -0.58 -9.58
C ASN A 51 20.18 0.83 -9.03
N SER A 52 19.01 1.41 -9.30
CA SER A 52 18.56 2.56 -8.53
C SER A 52 18.33 2.13 -7.07
N ASN A 53 18.95 2.82 -6.11
CA ASN A 53 18.99 2.40 -4.70
C ASN A 53 17.59 2.22 -4.06
N ASN A 54 16.58 2.89 -4.64
CA ASN A 54 15.18 2.77 -4.31
C ASN A 54 14.60 1.36 -4.55
N LEU A 55 15.18 0.56 -5.45
CA LEU A 55 14.63 -0.75 -5.83
C LEU A 55 14.79 -1.80 -4.73
N MET A 56 15.89 -1.76 -3.95
CA MET A 56 16.12 -2.72 -2.86
C MET A 56 15.10 -2.56 -1.72
N ALA A 57 14.77 -1.31 -1.37
CA ALA A 57 13.70 -1.04 -0.40
C ALA A 57 12.35 -1.57 -0.92
N LEU A 58 12.03 -1.31 -2.19
CA LEU A 58 10.81 -1.80 -2.84
C LEU A 58 10.76 -3.34 -2.88
N HIS A 59 11.89 -4.00 -3.13
CA HIS A 59 12.00 -5.46 -3.07
C HIS A 59 11.65 -5.96 -1.66
N LEU A 60 12.28 -5.40 -0.62
CA LEU A 60 12.05 -5.80 0.77
C LEU A 60 10.60 -5.53 1.23
N GLU A 61 10.00 -4.42 0.80
CA GLU A 61 8.60 -4.10 1.08
C GLU A 61 7.66 -5.11 0.41
N THR A 62 7.89 -5.40 -0.87
CA THR A 62 7.09 -6.39 -1.62
C THR A 62 7.24 -7.79 -1.02
N LEU A 63 8.44 -8.15 -0.56
CA LEU A 63 8.71 -9.39 0.18
C LEU A 63 7.87 -9.48 1.47
N LYS A 64 7.84 -8.41 2.27
CA LYS A 64 7.02 -8.35 3.50
C LYS A 64 5.53 -8.48 3.21
N GLN A 65 5.01 -7.77 2.20
CA GLN A 65 3.62 -7.88 1.79
C GLN A 65 3.26 -9.31 1.36
N CYS A 66 4.17 -10.01 0.67
CA CYS A 66 3.96 -11.40 0.28
C CYS A 66 3.93 -12.34 1.50
N GLN A 67 4.72 -12.08 2.55
CA GLN A 67 4.67 -12.86 3.79
C GLN A 67 3.33 -12.75 4.53
N GLU A 68 2.62 -11.64 4.35
CA GLU A 68 1.27 -11.44 4.90
C GLU A 68 0.18 -12.16 4.07
N SER A 69 0.51 -12.66 2.87
CA SER A 69 -0.45 -13.35 1.99
C SER A 69 -0.63 -14.84 2.32
N GLU A 70 -1.84 -15.35 2.14
CA GLU A 70 -2.14 -16.79 2.26
C GLU A 70 -1.67 -17.54 1.01
N GLY A 71 -0.50 -18.19 1.04
CA GLY A 71 0.01 -18.94 -0.13
C GLY A 71 1.51 -19.15 -0.13
N LEU A 72 2.06 -19.72 -1.22
CA LEU A 72 3.34 -20.45 -1.16
C LEU A 72 4.67 -19.68 -1.35
N ASN A 73 4.78 -18.37 -1.20
CA ASN A 73 6.02 -17.60 -0.89
C ASN A 73 7.40 -18.35 -0.93
N PHE A 74 7.99 -18.69 -2.08
CA PHE A 74 9.07 -18.02 -2.84
C PHE A 74 9.61 -19.03 -3.87
N VAL A 75 10.02 -18.59 -5.06
CA VAL A 75 10.80 -19.42 -5.99
C VAL A 75 12.10 -18.70 -6.31
N LEU A 76 13.20 -19.44 -6.24
CA LEU A 76 14.56 -18.97 -6.46
C LEU A 76 15.16 -19.72 -7.65
N PHE A 77 15.67 -19.00 -8.65
CA PHE A 77 16.71 -19.58 -9.49
C PHE A 77 18.07 -19.05 -9.06
N SER A 78 19.04 -19.93 -9.17
CA SER A 78 20.45 -19.63 -9.00
C SER A 78 21.16 -20.11 -10.26
N GLY A 79 21.86 -19.20 -10.92
CA GLY A 79 22.71 -19.49 -12.08
C GLY A 79 24.19 -19.27 -11.77
N GLN A 80 24.97 -18.96 -12.80
CA GLN A 80 26.43 -18.81 -12.72
C GLN A 80 26.88 -17.34 -12.79
N LYS A 81 26.01 -16.42 -13.22
CA LYS A 81 26.30 -14.97 -13.27
C LYS A 81 25.54 -14.18 -12.22
N HIS A 82 26.27 -13.59 -11.27
CA HIS A 82 25.70 -12.67 -10.30
C HIS A 82 25.62 -11.25 -10.86
N ASP A 83 24.64 -10.48 -10.37
CA ASP A 83 24.55 -9.06 -10.73
C ASP A 83 25.62 -8.24 -10.03
N ALA A 84 25.87 -7.04 -10.56
CA ALA A 84 26.57 -6.02 -9.81
C ALA A 84 25.74 -5.65 -8.57
N PRO A 85 26.34 -5.62 -7.37
CA PRO A 85 25.61 -5.28 -6.16
C PRO A 85 25.28 -3.78 -6.11
N VAL A 86 24.28 -3.47 -5.27
CA VAL A 86 23.63 -2.16 -5.24
C VAL A 86 24.27 -1.25 -4.19
N VAL A 87 24.52 0.00 -4.58
CA VAL A 87 25.02 1.06 -3.69
C VAL A 87 23.91 1.47 -2.72
N PRO A 88 24.13 1.57 -1.40
CA PRO A 88 23.07 1.97 -0.46
C PRO A 88 22.61 3.43 -0.64
N GLU A 89 21.32 3.74 -0.43
CA GLU A 89 20.83 5.13 -0.48
C GLU A 89 21.32 5.96 0.72
N ALA A 90 21.31 5.36 1.91
CA ALA A 90 21.68 6.01 3.14
C ALA A 90 22.65 5.15 3.96
N ILE A 91 23.61 5.79 4.60
CA ILE A 91 24.63 5.16 5.45
C ILE A 91 24.60 5.83 6.82
N SER A 92 24.40 5.04 7.88
CA SER A 92 24.26 5.55 9.25
C SER A 92 25.58 5.98 9.88
N ARG A 93 26.70 5.36 9.52
CA ARG A 93 28.04 5.76 9.97
C ARG A 93 29.15 5.15 9.11
N PHE A 94 30.20 5.93 8.86
CA PHE A 94 31.49 5.40 8.36
C PHE A 94 32.31 4.90 9.57
N GLN A 95 32.13 3.64 10.01
CA GLN A 95 32.95 3.07 11.08
C GLN A 95 33.79 1.90 10.55
N SER A 96 35.12 2.07 10.55
CA SER A 96 36.05 0.96 10.27
C SER A 96 36.55 0.27 11.52
N ASN A 97 36.69 -1.05 11.40
CA ASN A 97 37.40 -1.89 12.36
C ASN A 97 38.71 -2.47 11.76
N ALA A 98 39.14 -2.07 10.56
CA ALA A 98 40.37 -2.60 9.94
C ALA A 98 41.59 -1.66 10.10
N PRO A 99 42.80 -2.23 10.31
CA PRO A 99 44.02 -1.45 10.39
C PRO A 99 44.50 -1.08 8.98
N LYS A 100 44.06 0.07 8.45
CA LYS A 100 44.59 0.65 7.20
C LYS A 100 45.57 1.79 7.47
N SER A 101 46.42 2.08 6.47
CA SER A 101 47.28 3.27 6.45
C SER A 101 46.46 4.55 6.25
N ALA A 102 46.93 5.68 6.79
CA ALA A 102 46.19 6.96 6.74
C ALA A 102 45.86 7.43 5.31
N VAL A 103 46.73 7.13 4.34
CA VAL A 103 46.63 7.62 2.94
C VAL A 103 45.54 6.91 2.15
N GLU A 104 45.37 5.60 2.33
CA GLU A 104 44.28 4.85 1.70
C GLU A 104 42.92 5.21 2.33
N TYR A 105 42.92 5.44 3.64
CA TYR A 105 41.73 5.89 4.36
C TYR A 105 41.24 7.25 3.85
N GLU A 106 42.16 8.18 3.62
CA GLU A 106 41.86 9.54 3.13
C GLU A 106 41.33 9.54 1.69
N LYS A 107 41.80 8.62 0.85
CA LYS A 107 41.36 8.50 -0.55
C LYS A 107 39.98 7.86 -0.70
N ASP A 108 39.71 6.80 0.07
CA ASP A 108 38.41 6.10 0.07
C ASP A 108 37.30 6.95 0.74
N THR A 109 37.63 7.63 1.85
CA THR A 109 36.71 8.57 2.50
C THR A 109 36.46 9.80 1.63
N GLY A 110 37.47 10.28 0.89
CA GLY A 110 37.31 11.38 -0.05
C GLY A 110 36.28 11.09 -1.15
N LEU A 111 36.30 9.89 -1.75
CA LEU A 111 35.31 9.49 -2.75
C LEU A 111 33.92 9.35 -2.11
N LEU A 112 33.80 8.71 -0.95
CA LEU A 112 32.52 8.57 -0.27
C LEU A 112 31.92 9.93 0.14
N CYS A 113 32.71 10.87 0.63
CA CYS A 113 32.25 12.23 0.96
C CYS A 113 31.86 13.07 -0.27
N GLN A 114 32.31 12.71 -1.48
CA GLN A 114 31.85 13.34 -2.72
C GLN A 114 30.48 12.83 -3.16
N TRP A 115 30.22 11.54 -2.96
CA TRP A 115 28.97 10.89 -3.39
C TRP A 115 27.89 10.90 -2.30
N TYR A 116 28.26 10.99 -1.02
CA TYR A 116 27.33 11.03 0.10
C TYR A 116 27.45 12.32 0.89
N LYS A 117 26.31 12.89 1.26
CA LYS A 117 26.23 14.09 2.10
C LYS A 117 25.42 13.82 3.35
N LEU A 118 25.87 14.35 4.49
CA LEU A 118 25.17 14.19 5.76
C LEU A 118 23.82 14.91 5.72
N ASP A 119 22.76 14.14 5.89
CA ASP A 119 21.41 14.62 6.10
C ASP A 119 21.10 14.65 7.60
N GLU A 120 21.11 15.84 8.15
CA GLU A 120 20.82 16.10 9.56
C GLU A 120 19.33 16.11 9.86
N ASN A 121 18.46 16.07 8.84
CA ASN A 121 17.02 15.96 9.05
C ASN A 121 16.64 14.56 9.56
N SER A 122 17.44 13.53 9.30
CA SER A 122 17.22 12.18 9.85
C SER A 122 17.77 12.08 11.28
N ILE A 123 17.14 11.29 12.15
CA ILE A 123 17.57 11.06 13.55
C ILE A 123 17.76 9.56 13.80
N PRO A 124 19.01 9.07 14.04
CA PRO A 124 20.27 9.81 13.96
C PRO A 124 20.57 10.27 12.51
N GLY A 125 21.43 11.28 12.37
CA GLY A 125 21.82 11.80 11.05
C GLY A 125 22.40 10.70 10.15
N VAL A 126 22.05 10.72 8.86
CA VAL A 126 22.47 9.70 7.89
C VAL A 126 23.13 10.34 6.68
N TYR A 127 24.15 9.70 6.13
CA TYR A 127 24.78 10.12 4.88
C TYR A 127 23.94 9.63 3.71
N ARG A 128 23.38 10.54 2.89
CA ARG A 128 22.54 10.23 1.73
C ARG A 128 23.31 10.36 0.42
N LEU A 129 23.13 9.38 -0.46
CA LEU A 129 23.72 9.38 -1.80
C LEU A 129 23.17 10.56 -2.61
N GLN A 130 24.08 11.29 -3.26
CA GLN A 130 23.76 12.41 -4.13
C GLN A 130 23.34 11.92 -5.53
N PRO A 131 22.37 12.57 -6.19
CA PRO A 131 22.01 12.25 -7.57
C PRO A 131 23.21 12.42 -8.51
N VAL A 132 23.37 11.52 -9.49
CA VAL A 132 24.48 11.54 -10.46
C VAL A 132 24.61 12.89 -11.20
N ARG A 133 23.50 13.62 -11.38
CA ARG A 133 23.49 14.94 -12.04
C ARG A 133 24.13 16.07 -11.21
N SER A 134 24.25 15.90 -9.90
CA SER A 134 24.76 16.93 -8.98
C SER A 134 26.29 16.92 -8.82
N VAL A 135 26.97 15.91 -9.37
CA VAL A 135 28.42 15.75 -9.27
C VAL A 135 29.04 16.06 -10.63
N SER A 136 29.93 17.05 -10.70
CA SER A 136 30.67 17.38 -11.94
C SER A 136 31.53 16.20 -12.40
N ILE A 137 31.15 15.56 -13.51
CA ILE A 137 31.77 14.34 -14.06
C ILE A 137 33.16 14.62 -14.68
N THR A 138 33.67 15.85 -14.66
CA THR A 138 34.89 16.22 -15.40
C THR A 138 36.18 15.55 -14.91
N HIS A 139 36.20 14.95 -13.72
CA HIS A 139 37.38 14.22 -13.19
C HIS A 139 37.09 12.88 -12.51
N LEU A 140 35.87 12.34 -12.60
CA LEU A 140 35.49 11.16 -11.82
C LEU A 140 35.64 9.85 -12.61
N ARG A 141 36.37 8.90 -12.02
CA ARG A 141 36.35 7.49 -12.41
C ARG A 141 34.91 6.96 -12.24
N SER A 142 34.48 6.07 -13.14
CA SER A 142 33.07 5.62 -13.27
C SER A 142 32.42 5.16 -11.95
N PRO A 143 31.08 5.14 -11.84
CA PRO A 143 30.34 4.60 -10.67
C PRO A 143 30.77 3.19 -10.24
N PHE A 144 31.37 2.40 -11.17
CA PHE A 144 31.99 1.11 -10.86
C PHE A 144 33.13 1.22 -9.83
N ASN A 145 33.84 2.34 -9.74
CA ASN A 145 34.90 2.55 -8.73
C ASN A 145 34.33 2.85 -7.35
N LEU A 146 33.14 3.47 -7.27
CA LEU A 146 32.41 3.65 -6.01
C LEU A 146 31.99 2.29 -5.44
N TYR A 147 31.61 1.37 -6.33
CA TYR A 147 31.33 -0.02 -5.98
C TYR A 147 32.56 -0.73 -5.40
N PHE A 148 33.72 -0.68 -6.08
CA PHE A 148 34.96 -1.25 -5.51
C PHE A 148 35.31 -0.66 -4.15
N CYS A 149 35.06 0.64 -3.93
CA CYS A 149 35.21 1.24 -2.60
C CYS A 149 34.19 0.67 -1.62
N ILE A 150 32.90 0.57 -1.97
CA ILE A 150 31.84 0.11 -1.05
C ILE A 150 31.96 -1.39 -0.73
N ASP A 151 32.32 -2.26 -1.68
CA ASP A 151 32.54 -3.69 -1.42
C ASP A 151 33.83 -3.94 -0.63
N TYR A 152 34.90 -3.22 -0.96
CA TYR A 152 36.13 -3.23 -0.16
C TYR A 152 35.90 -2.66 1.26
N LEU A 153 34.90 -1.79 1.43
CA LEU A 153 34.51 -1.24 2.72
C LEU A 153 33.43 -2.07 3.42
N SER A 154 32.64 -2.90 2.72
CA SER A 154 31.66 -3.81 3.32
C SER A 154 32.34 -5.03 3.94
N ASP A 155 33.45 -5.50 3.35
CA ASP A 155 34.36 -6.50 3.95
C ASP A 155 35.03 -5.98 5.25
N VAL A 156 35.07 -4.65 5.44
CA VAL A 156 35.77 -3.96 6.53
C VAL A 156 34.82 -3.33 7.55
N TRP A 157 33.59 -3.00 7.17
CA TRP A 157 32.59 -2.29 7.98
C TRP A 157 31.43 -3.22 8.26
N ASN A 158 31.22 -3.59 9.54
CA ASN A 158 30.02 -4.30 9.94
C ASN A 158 28.82 -3.36 9.80
N TRP A 159 27.99 -3.59 8.77
CA TRP A 159 26.70 -2.92 8.59
C TRP A 159 25.65 -3.50 9.57
N GLY A 160 25.88 -3.33 10.88
CA GLY A 160 25.04 -3.86 11.95
C GLY A 160 24.46 -2.75 12.84
N GLY A 161 23.14 -2.66 12.89
CA GLY A 161 22.41 -1.79 13.81
C GLY A 161 22.46 -2.30 15.25
N HIS A 162 22.84 -1.42 16.19
CA HIS A 162 22.64 -1.66 17.62
C HIS A 162 21.24 -1.19 18.04
N ILE A 163 20.36 -2.13 18.37
CA ILE A 163 19.17 -1.86 19.22
C ILE A 163 19.55 -2.19 20.66
N ALA A 164 19.45 -1.20 21.54
CA ALA A 164 19.77 -1.30 22.96
C ALA A 164 18.85 -2.30 23.69
N LYS A 165 19.42 -3.34 24.31
CA LYS A 165 18.71 -4.19 25.28
C LYS A 165 18.78 -3.56 26.68
N LYS A 166 17.65 -3.11 27.21
CA LYS A 166 17.48 -2.93 28.66
C LYS A 166 16.96 -4.24 29.27
N SER A 167 17.67 -4.70 30.29
CA SER A 167 17.41 -5.89 31.10
C SER A 167 16.28 -5.66 32.10
N HIS A 168 15.31 -6.57 32.20
CA HIS A 168 14.64 -6.96 33.45
C HIS A 168 14.12 -8.41 33.36
N SER A 169 13.99 -9.03 34.53
CA SER A 169 14.17 -10.45 34.82
C SER A 169 12.86 -11.23 35.15
N THR A 170 12.73 -12.45 34.59
CA THR A 170 12.08 -13.70 35.10
C THR A 170 10.53 -13.78 35.27
N PRO A 171 9.88 -14.98 35.34
CA PRO A 171 9.94 -16.17 34.45
C PRO A 171 8.59 -16.93 34.17
N SER A 172 8.59 -17.83 33.16
CA SER A 172 7.76 -19.07 32.94
C SER A 172 6.26 -18.93 32.52
N PHE A 173 5.64 -19.61 31.53
CA PHE A 173 5.67 -21.01 30.99
C PHE A 173 5.06 -21.06 29.53
N PRO A 174 4.93 -22.22 28.81
CA PRO A 174 5.42 -22.37 27.43
C PRO A 174 4.33 -22.31 26.34
N CYS A 175 4.67 -21.73 25.18
CA CYS A 175 4.01 -22.03 23.91
C CYS A 175 5.04 -21.94 22.78
N SER A 176 5.32 -23.07 22.14
CA SER A 176 6.35 -23.22 21.11
C SER A 176 5.87 -22.64 19.78
N VAL A 177 6.15 -21.36 19.57
CA VAL A 177 6.20 -20.71 18.25
C VAL A 177 7.64 -20.29 18.04
N GLN A 178 8.38 -20.99 17.18
CA GLN A 178 9.72 -20.55 16.79
C GLN A 178 9.60 -19.32 15.89
N SER A 179 9.61 -18.15 16.51
CA SER A 179 9.87 -16.87 15.87
C SER A 179 11.31 -16.86 15.34
N VAL A 180 11.49 -16.79 14.04
CA VAL A 180 12.81 -16.51 13.44
C VAL A 180 13.08 -15.00 13.59
N THR A 181 13.46 -14.60 14.80
CA THR A 181 13.99 -13.27 15.11
C THR A 181 15.49 -13.37 15.33
N ALA A 182 16.24 -13.50 14.24
CA ALA A 182 17.66 -13.20 14.20
C ALA A 182 18.07 -13.05 12.72
N ILE A 183 18.35 -11.82 12.30
CA ILE A 183 19.20 -11.62 11.13
C ILE A 183 20.61 -12.02 11.58
N PRO A 184 21.28 -13.01 10.95
CA PRO A 184 22.63 -13.36 11.35
C PRO A 184 23.55 -12.19 10.98
N THR A 185 24.33 -11.73 11.96
CA THR A 185 25.48 -10.87 11.72
C THR A 185 26.46 -11.60 10.80
N PRO A 186 26.95 -10.99 9.71
CA PRO A 186 27.93 -11.63 8.86
C PRO A 186 29.21 -11.83 9.67
N THR A 187 29.62 -13.08 9.80
CA THR A 187 30.97 -13.45 10.24
C THR A 187 31.85 -13.45 8.99
N HIS A 188 33.10 -13.03 9.17
CA HIS A 188 34.09 -12.71 8.12
C HIS A 188 34.03 -13.54 6.83
N GLY A 189 34.11 -12.86 5.68
CA GLY A 189 34.59 -13.42 4.41
C GLY A 189 33.69 -14.45 3.72
N VAL A 190 32.38 -14.22 3.66
CA VAL A 190 31.44 -15.09 2.95
C VAL A 190 31.36 -14.65 1.49
N THR A 191 31.85 -15.47 0.56
CA THR A 191 31.68 -15.22 -0.89
C THR A 191 30.21 -15.47 -1.30
N LEU A 192 29.75 -14.90 -2.42
CA LEU A 192 28.39 -15.13 -2.94
C LEU A 192 28.08 -16.63 -3.17
N VAL A 193 29.12 -17.42 -3.45
CA VAL A 193 29.06 -18.89 -3.57
C VAL A 193 28.68 -19.54 -2.23
N ASP A 194 29.27 -19.06 -1.13
CA ASP A 194 29.00 -19.56 0.23
C ASP A 194 27.55 -19.26 0.66
N GLN A 195 26.94 -18.18 0.18
CA GLN A 195 25.53 -17.86 0.45
C GLN A 195 24.57 -18.81 -0.29
N ARG A 196 24.89 -19.23 -1.52
CA ARG A 196 24.10 -20.19 -2.29
C ARG A 196 24.01 -21.53 -1.56
N ASP A 197 25.15 -22.04 -1.11
CA ASP A 197 25.23 -23.34 -0.45
C ASP A 197 24.54 -23.32 0.93
N GLN A 198 24.52 -22.16 1.61
CA GLN A 198 23.72 -21.95 2.82
C GLN A 198 22.19 -21.95 2.59
N ILE A 199 21.72 -21.53 1.41
CA ILE A 199 20.28 -21.56 1.08
C ILE A 199 19.86 -22.98 0.72
N VAL A 200 20.64 -23.67 -0.12
CA VAL A 200 20.38 -25.05 -0.55
C VAL A 200 20.28 -26.00 0.65
N THR A 201 21.14 -25.83 1.66
CA THR A 201 21.11 -26.64 2.89
C THR A 201 19.85 -26.44 3.75
N LYS A 202 19.11 -25.35 3.58
CA LYS A 202 17.85 -25.07 4.31
C LYS A 202 16.61 -25.56 3.57
N LEU A 203 16.73 -25.93 2.29
CA LEU A 203 15.61 -26.38 1.46
C LEU A 203 15.49 -27.91 1.48
N ARG A 204 14.25 -28.41 1.40
CA ARG A 204 14.02 -29.85 1.19
C ARG A 204 14.39 -30.22 -0.25
N TYR A 205 15.04 -31.37 -0.44
CA TYR A 205 15.43 -31.86 -1.78
C TYR A 205 14.25 -31.95 -2.77
N THR A 206 13.02 -32.19 -2.29
CA THR A 206 11.81 -32.22 -3.14
C THR A 206 11.41 -30.85 -3.72
N ASN A 207 12.00 -29.77 -3.21
CA ASN A 207 11.77 -28.40 -3.63
C ASN A 207 12.95 -27.84 -4.44
N ILE A 208 13.91 -28.68 -4.83
CA ILE A 208 15.10 -28.30 -5.60
C ILE A 208 15.02 -28.98 -6.97
N CYS A 209 15.14 -28.18 -8.03
CA CYS A 209 15.22 -28.65 -9.41
C CYS A 209 16.56 -28.20 -9.99
N GLU A 210 17.39 -29.14 -10.41
CA GLU A 210 18.69 -28.87 -11.01
C GLU A 210 18.67 -29.16 -12.50
N TYR A 211 19.22 -28.23 -13.28
CA TYR A 211 19.30 -28.34 -14.73
C TYR A 211 20.71 -28.05 -15.20
N THR A 212 21.14 -28.75 -16.25
CA THR A 212 22.43 -28.52 -16.91
C THR A 212 22.17 -28.25 -18.39
N VAL A 213 22.59 -27.08 -18.86
CA VAL A 213 22.44 -26.65 -20.25
C VAL A 213 23.72 -25.97 -20.73
N CYS A 214 24.14 -26.27 -21.96
CA CYS A 214 25.32 -25.65 -22.57
C CYS A 214 24.98 -24.24 -23.07
N TRP A 215 25.87 -23.29 -22.83
CA TRP A 215 25.69 -21.90 -23.28
C TRP A 215 25.90 -21.75 -24.79
N GLY A 216 25.04 -20.96 -25.45
CA GLY A 216 25.27 -20.45 -26.80
C GLY A 216 26.16 -19.20 -26.80
N ARG A 217 26.56 -18.71 -27.99
CA ARG A 217 27.39 -17.49 -28.13
C ARG A 217 26.73 -16.24 -27.51
N ASN A 218 25.40 -16.17 -27.54
CA ASN A 218 24.60 -15.07 -26.99
C ASN A 218 23.83 -15.49 -25.73
N GLY A 219 24.25 -16.58 -25.05
CA GLY A 219 23.51 -17.15 -23.93
C GLY A 219 22.51 -18.23 -24.34
N ILE A 220 21.46 -18.39 -23.52
CA ILE A 220 20.38 -19.35 -23.78
C ILE A 220 19.38 -18.69 -24.72
N ASP A 221 19.30 -19.23 -25.95
CA ASP A 221 18.32 -18.83 -26.97
C ASP A 221 17.48 -20.04 -27.40
N PRO A 222 16.20 -20.14 -26.96
CA PRO A 222 15.31 -21.23 -27.33
C PRO A 222 14.75 -21.13 -28.76
N LEU A 223 14.86 -19.98 -29.44
CA LEU A 223 14.39 -19.81 -30.81
C LEU A 223 15.37 -20.43 -31.82
N VAL A 224 16.67 -20.35 -31.51
CA VAL A 224 17.74 -20.82 -32.41
C VAL A 224 18.24 -22.22 -32.05
N ASN A 225 18.19 -22.61 -30.77
CA ASN A 225 18.73 -23.90 -30.33
C ASN A 225 17.65 -24.83 -29.74
N ARG A 226 17.50 -26.01 -30.34
CA ARG A 226 16.55 -27.04 -29.91
C ARG A 226 16.84 -27.56 -28.50
N SER A 227 18.10 -27.66 -28.07
CA SER A 227 18.41 -28.11 -26.70
C SER A 227 17.98 -27.08 -25.65
N HIS A 228 18.13 -25.79 -25.95
CA HIS A 228 17.63 -24.70 -25.11
C HIS A 228 16.11 -24.71 -25.06
N SER A 229 15.44 -24.92 -26.20
CA SER A 229 13.97 -25.02 -26.25
C SER A 229 13.45 -26.14 -25.35
N TYR A 230 14.03 -27.35 -25.45
CA TYR A 230 13.66 -28.48 -24.59
C TYR A 230 13.92 -28.18 -23.10
N TYR A 231 15.05 -27.57 -22.79
CA TYR A 231 15.38 -27.14 -21.43
C TYR A 231 14.32 -26.18 -20.86
N ILE A 232 13.94 -25.14 -21.61
CA ILE A 232 12.92 -24.17 -21.20
C ILE A 232 11.54 -24.84 -21.02
N GLU A 233 11.16 -25.75 -21.91
CA GLU A 233 9.91 -26.51 -21.77
C GLU A 233 9.88 -27.35 -20.50
N GLN A 234 11.00 -27.98 -20.16
CA GLN A 234 11.13 -28.78 -18.94
C GLN A 234 10.99 -27.91 -17.68
N VAL A 235 11.71 -26.78 -17.62
CA VAL A 235 11.61 -25.79 -16.53
C VAL A 235 10.16 -25.33 -16.33
N CYS A 236 9.48 -24.94 -17.41
CA CYS A 236 8.08 -24.50 -17.35
C CYS A 236 7.15 -25.62 -16.83
N SER A 237 7.32 -26.85 -17.31
CA SER A 237 6.51 -27.99 -16.90
C SER A 237 6.68 -28.32 -15.42
N ASP A 238 7.91 -28.37 -14.94
CA ASP A 238 8.24 -28.69 -13.56
C ASP A 238 7.74 -27.60 -12.61
N PHE A 239 7.95 -26.33 -12.97
CA PHE A 239 7.41 -25.18 -12.23
C PHE A 239 5.89 -25.24 -12.13
N GLN A 240 5.19 -25.44 -13.26
CA GLN A 240 3.73 -25.49 -13.28
C GLN A 240 3.20 -26.62 -12.40
N LYS A 241 3.79 -27.82 -12.49
CA LYS A 241 3.40 -28.98 -11.65
C LYS A 241 3.64 -28.69 -10.17
N ALA A 242 4.80 -28.14 -9.82
CA ALA A 242 5.14 -27.82 -8.43
C ALA A 242 4.12 -26.82 -7.84
N VAL A 243 3.80 -25.75 -8.59
CA VAL A 243 2.83 -24.74 -8.15
C VAL A 243 1.42 -25.32 -8.06
N LEU A 244 0.94 -26.06 -9.07
CA LEU A 244 -0.39 -26.67 -9.05
C LEU A 244 -0.56 -27.66 -7.90
N ASN A 245 0.44 -28.51 -7.62
CA ASN A 245 0.39 -29.45 -6.51
C ASN A 245 0.22 -28.74 -5.16
N GLN A 246 0.88 -27.59 -5.02
CA GLN A 246 0.84 -26.79 -3.80
C GLN A 246 -0.48 -26.01 -3.67
N LEU A 247 -0.96 -25.42 -4.77
CA LEU A 247 -2.28 -24.78 -4.83
C LEU A 247 -3.40 -25.77 -4.49
N ASN A 248 -3.36 -26.98 -5.05
CA ASN A 248 -4.32 -28.03 -4.74
C ASN A 248 -4.30 -28.41 -3.25
N LYS A 249 -3.12 -28.53 -2.61
CA LYS A 249 -3.03 -28.78 -1.16
C LYS A 249 -3.70 -27.67 -0.34
N ILE A 250 -3.45 -26.41 -0.69
CA ILE A 250 -4.07 -25.26 -0.01
C ILE A 250 -5.59 -25.31 -0.20
N MET A 251 -6.06 -25.54 -1.42
CA MET A 251 -7.48 -25.55 -1.74
C MET A 251 -8.23 -26.76 -1.15
N SER A 252 -7.63 -27.95 -1.14
CA SER A 252 -8.23 -29.17 -0.57
C SER A 252 -8.38 -29.13 0.95
N SER A 253 -7.57 -28.32 1.64
CA SER A 253 -7.70 -28.14 3.10
C SER A 253 -8.94 -27.32 3.52
N LYS A 254 -9.62 -26.67 2.56
CA LYS A 254 -10.75 -25.77 2.81
C LYS A 254 -11.98 -26.21 1.98
N ASN A 255 -13.01 -26.82 2.58
CA ASN A 255 -14.24 -27.29 1.89
C ASN A 255 -14.92 -26.16 1.05
N VAL A 256 -15.19 -26.42 -0.24
CA VAL A 256 -15.16 -25.37 -1.30
C VAL A 256 -16.51 -24.77 -1.77
N LYS A 257 -17.71 -25.34 -1.57
CA LYS A 257 -18.90 -24.83 -2.31
C LYS A 257 -19.98 -24.09 -1.50
N GLU A 258 -20.55 -24.65 -0.44
CA GLU A 258 -21.62 -23.96 0.34
C GLU A 258 -21.09 -22.89 1.32
N LEU A 259 -19.84 -23.02 1.75
CA LEU A 259 -19.16 -22.03 2.60
C LEU A 259 -18.73 -20.77 1.83
N SER A 260 -18.86 -20.74 0.49
CA SER A 260 -18.24 -19.70 -0.34
C SER A 260 -18.92 -18.34 -0.21
N ASP A 261 -20.25 -18.26 -0.20
CA ASP A 261 -20.95 -16.96 -0.17
C ASP A 261 -20.99 -16.36 1.24
N VAL A 262 -21.22 -17.18 2.27
CA VAL A 262 -21.10 -16.73 3.67
C VAL A 262 -19.67 -16.27 3.97
N ARG A 263 -18.65 -16.97 3.46
CA ARG A 263 -17.26 -16.56 3.62
C ARG A 263 -16.95 -15.27 2.87
N LYS A 264 -17.39 -15.11 1.61
CA LYS A 264 -17.22 -13.86 0.85
C LYS A 264 -17.82 -12.68 1.60
N ARG A 265 -19.02 -12.84 2.16
CA ARG A 265 -19.69 -11.80 2.96
C ARG A 265 -18.90 -11.46 4.23
N LYS A 266 -18.41 -12.49 4.95
CA LYS A 266 -17.55 -12.28 6.15
C LYS A 266 -16.24 -11.59 5.81
N GLU A 267 -15.59 -11.96 4.71
CA GLU A 267 -14.38 -11.29 4.22
C GLU A 267 -14.67 -9.82 3.86
N ALA A 268 -15.80 -9.53 3.20
CA ALA A 268 -16.22 -8.16 2.91
C ALA A 268 -16.44 -7.32 4.19
N PHE A 269 -17.08 -7.88 5.22
CA PHE A 269 -17.26 -7.20 6.51
C PHE A 269 -15.92 -6.94 7.21
N GLN A 270 -15.00 -7.91 7.18
CA GLN A 270 -13.65 -7.73 7.73
C GLN A 270 -12.87 -6.62 7.02
N ASN A 271 -13.09 -6.41 5.71
CA ASN A 271 -12.43 -5.33 4.98
C ASN A 271 -12.86 -3.94 5.49
N TYR A 272 -14.16 -3.72 5.74
CA TYR A 272 -14.62 -2.46 6.33
C TYR A 272 -14.05 -2.22 7.73
N ILE A 273 -13.94 -3.28 8.55
CA ILE A 273 -13.33 -3.19 9.89
C ILE A 273 -11.84 -2.85 9.78
N LYS A 274 -11.10 -3.53 8.89
CA LYS A 274 -9.68 -3.23 8.64
C LYS A 274 -9.49 -1.79 8.17
N PHE A 275 -10.34 -1.32 7.26
CA PHE A 275 -10.32 0.07 6.78
C PHE A 275 -10.60 1.07 7.91
N CYS A 276 -11.62 0.81 8.74
CA CYS A 276 -11.94 1.59 9.93
C CYS A 276 -10.74 1.69 10.88
N LEU A 277 -10.14 0.56 11.25
CA LEU A 277 -8.98 0.50 12.14
C LEU A 277 -7.77 1.25 11.55
N SER A 278 -7.55 1.15 10.24
CA SER A 278 -6.47 1.85 9.55
C SER A 278 -6.63 3.37 9.66
N ARG A 279 -7.82 3.91 9.34
CA ARG A 279 -8.13 5.34 9.44
C ARG A 279 -8.08 5.84 10.89
N ALA A 280 -8.55 5.05 11.84
CA ALA A 280 -8.55 5.47 13.25
C ALA A 280 -7.16 5.49 13.89
N LYS A 281 -6.18 4.71 13.38
CA LYS A 281 -4.79 4.71 13.85
C LYS A 281 -4.08 6.03 13.58
N SER A 282 -4.40 6.71 12.48
CA SER A 282 -3.82 8.01 12.12
C SER A 282 -4.56 9.20 12.74
N PHE A 283 -5.62 8.96 13.52
CA PHE A 283 -6.40 10.03 14.14
C PHE A 283 -5.63 10.66 15.31
N MET A 284 -5.42 11.97 15.22
CA MET A 284 -4.83 12.77 16.29
C MET A 284 -5.59 14.09 16.46
N GLY A 285 -5.76 14.52 17.71
CA GLY A 285 -6.46 15.77 18.05
C GLY A 285 -7.99 15.66 18.00
N ARG A 286 -8.67 16.81 17.87
CA ARG A 286 -10.13 16.95 17.64
C ARG A 286 -11.05 16.24 18.63
N GLN A 287 -10.60 16.10 19.88
CA GLN A 287 -11.42 15.56 20.96
C GLN A 287 -12.75 16.33 21.16
N PRO A 288 -12.83 17.67 21.02
CA PRO A 288 -14.09 18.38 21.15
C PRO A 288 -15.15 17.89 20.16
N VAL A 289 -14.77 17.65 18.89
CA VAL A 289 -15.70 17.17 17.86
C VAL A 289 -16.23 15.76 18.18
N LEU A 290 -15.39 14.90 18.77
CA LEU A 290 -15.82 13.56 19.20
C LEU A 290 -16.77 13.63 20.40
N LEU A 291 -16.57 14.57 21.31
CA LEU A 291 -17.47 14.80 22.45
C LEU A 291 -18.81 15.35 21.97
N ASP A 292 -18.81 16.35 21.07
CA ASP A 292 -20.04 16.90 20.49
C ASP A 292 -20.85 15.82 19.76
N LEU A 293 -20.17 14.92 19.04
CA LEU A 293 -20.82 13.80 18.36
C LEU A 293 -21.39 12.78 19.35
N LYS A 294 -20.67 12.50 20.44
CA LYS A 294 -21.16 11.64 21.53
C LYS A 294 -22.40 12.24 22.18
N ASP A 295 -22.39 13.54 22.47
CA ASP A 295 -23.52 14.22 23.10
C ASP A 295 -24.77 14.19 22.21
N ARG A 296 -24.62 14.36 20.89
CA ARG A 296 -25.73 14.21 19.94
C ARG A 296 -26.31 12.80 19.89
N VAL A 297 -25.44 11.78 19.98
CA VAL A 297 -25.91 10.38 20.09
C VAL A 297 -26.66 10.16 21.40
N TRP A 298 -26.20 10.78 22.50
CA TRP A 298 -26.82 10.67 23.81
C TRP A 298 -28.21 11.34 23.87
N PHE A 299 -28.32 12.54 23.31
CA PHE A 299 -29.57 13.31 23.22
C PHE A 299 -30.36 13.01 21.94
N SER A 300 -30.14 11.84 21.34
CA SER A 300 -30.81 11.44 20.11
C SER A 300 -32.33 11.51 20.24
N ASN A 301 -32.96 12.11 19.24
CA ASN A 301 -34.41 12.27 19.11
C ASN A 301 -35.00 11.34 18.04
N ARG A 302 -34.39 10.16 17.84
CA ARG A 302 -34.80 9.18 16.83
C ARG A 302 -34.75 9.74 15.39
N LYS A 303 -33.85 10.68 15.13
CA LYS A 303 -33.54 11.19 13.79
C LYS A 303 -32.08 10.89 13.44
N VAL A 304 -31.78 10.96 12.14
CA VAL A 304 -30.43 10.73 11.62
C VAL A 304 -29.48 11.85 12.06
N ILE A 305 -28.27 11.50 12.50
CA ILE A 305 -27.21 12.46 12.83
C ILE A 305 -26.36 12.67 11.58
N VAL A 306 -26.18 13.93 11.18
CA VAL A 306 -25.52 14.29 9.93
C VAL A 306 -24.20 14.98 10.24
N VAL A 307 -23.11 14.40 9.75
CA VAL A 307 -21.77 14.95 9.87
C VAL A 307 -21.35 15.52 8.52
N HIS A 308 -21.07 16.81 8.43
CA HIS A 308 -20.65 17.42 7.17
C HIS A 308 -19.42 18.29 7.30
N GLY A 309 -18.71 18.48 6.20
CA GLY A 309 -17.54 19.34 6.13
C GLY A 309 -16.93 19.35 4.74
N GLU A 310 -16.03 20.30 4.49
CA GLU A 310 -15.27 20.41 3.23
C GLU A 310 -14.53 19.12 2.89
N THR A 311 -14.21 18.92 1.61
CA THR A 311 -13.42 17.78 1.15
C THR A 311 -12.04 17.80 1.83
N GLY A 312 -11.57 16.64 2.28
CA GLY A 312 -10.29 16.54 3.01
C GLY A 312 -10.32 17.03 4.47
N SER A 313 -11.47 17.49 5.01
CA SER A 313 -11.62 17.89 6.42
C SER A 313 -11.49 16.75 7.44
N GLY A 314 -11.36 15.49 7.01
CA GLY A 314 -11.15 14.35 7.90
C GLY A 314 -12.42 13.64 8.41
N LYS A 315 -13.58 13.86 7.76
CA LYS A 315 -14.87 13.20 8.08
C LYS A 315 -14.75 11.69 8.33
N SER A 316 -14.21 10.96 7.36
CA SER A 316 -14.01 9.50 7.43
C SER A 316 -13.13 9.06 8.60
N THR A 317 -12.13 9.88 8.95
CA THR A 317 -11.22 9.57 10.06
C THR A 317 -11.92 9.79 11.40
N ILE A 318 -12.76 10.83 11.51
CA ILE A 318 -13.59 11.08 12.69
C ILE A 318 -14.64 10.00 12.86
N ILE A 319 -15.36 9.60 11.79
CA ILE A 319 -16.32 8.48 11.85
C ILE A 319 -15.62 7.19 12.26
N ALA A 320 -14.47 6.87 11.67
CA ALA A 320 -13.72 5.67 12.04
C ALA A 320 -13.34 5.67 13.53
N LYS A 321 -12.85 6.80 14.05
CA LYS A 321 -12.47 6.91 15.46
C LYS A 321 -13.69 6.87 16.39
N ALA A 322 -14.76 7.57 16.04
CA ALA A 322 -16.00 7.63 16.79
C ALA A 322 -16.64 6.24 16.90
N ALA A 323 -16.75 5.51 15.78
CA ALA A 323 -17.28 4.16 15.77
C ALA A 323 -16.51 3.20 16.68
N LEU A 324 -15.18 3.34 16.81
CA LEU A 324 -14.39 2.53 17.74
C LEU A 324 -14.65 2.87 19.22
N LEU A 325 -14.99 4.12 19.52
CA LEU A 325 -15.28 4.58 20.89
C LEU A 325 -16.76 4.40 21.27
N ALA A 326 -17.63 4.21 20.29
CA ALA A 326 -19.09 4.22 20.43
C ALA A 326 -19.64 3.12 21.35
N ASN A 327 -18.91 2.02 21.56
CA ASN A 327 -19.37 0.88 22.39
C ASN A 327 -19.63 1.26 23.87
N GLY A 328 -19.16 2.42 24.32
CA GLY A 328 -19.42 2.96 25.65
C GLY A 328 -20.17 4.29 25.66
N TRP A 329 -20.81 4.68 24.55
CA TRP A 329 -21.51 5.97 24.46
C TRP A 329 -22.93 5.92 25.00
N ILE A 330 -23.61 4.77 24.92
CA ILE A 330 -24.97 4.60 25.46
C ILE A 330 -24.89 4.05 26.90
N PRO A 331 -25.45 4.75 27.89
CA PRO A 331 -25.49 4.29 29.27
C PRO A 331 -26.51 3.16 29.43
N GLY A 332 -26.23 2.16 30.26
CA GLY A 332 -27.18 1.08 30.55
C GLY A 332 -27.28 0.00 29.47
N SER A 333 -26.67 0.17 28.31
CA SER A 333 -26.65 -0.83 27.23
C SER A 333 -25.29 -1.55 27.16
N PRO A 334 -25.14 -2.76 27.74
CA PRO A 334 -23.86 -3.45 27.84
C PRO A 334 -23.32 -3.98 26.50
N CYS A 335 -24.14 -4.01 25.44
CA CYS A 335 -23.81 -4.73 24.20
C CYS A 335 -24.26 -3.99 22.92
N CYS A 336 -23.87 -2.73 22.79
CA CYS A 336 -24.14 -1.94 21.58
C CYS A 336 -23.51 -2.58 20.33
N LYS A 337 -24.31 -2.73 19.26
CA LYS A 337 -23.87 -3.32 17.99
C LYS A 337 -23.55 -2.21 17.00
N ILE A 338 -22.31 -2.19 16.54
CA ILE A 338 -21.78 -1.14 15.67
C ILE A 338 -21.58 -1.72 14.28
N VAL A 339 -22.26 -1.13 13.29
CA VAL A 339 -22.11 -1.43 11.88
C VAL A 339 -21.53 -0.20 11.19
N VAL A 340 -20.39 -0.34 10.52
CA VAL A 340 -19.74 0.74 9.79
C VAL A 340 -19.68 0.38 8.31
N ARG A 341 -20.03 1.35 7.45
CA ARG A 341 -19.83 1.30 6.00
C ARG A 341 -19.16 2.57 5.53
N PHE A 342 -18.13 2.39 4.69
CA PHE A 342 -17.49 3.47 3.96
C PHE A 342 -17.89 3.31 2.50
N VAL A 343 -18.77 4.19 2.04
CA VAL A 343 -19.19 4.24 0.64
C VAL A 343 -17.97 4.59 -0.21
N GLY A 344 -17.79 3.90 -1.34
CA GLY A 344 -16.65 4.10 -2.23
C GLY A 344 -15.44 3.21 -1.96
N VAL A 345 -15.38 2.52 -0.81
CA VAL A 345 -14.27 1.60 -0.50
C VAL A 345 -14.35 0.29 -1.29
N THR A 346 -15.55 -0.14 -1.66
CA THR A 346 -15.76 -1.25 -2.60
C THR A 346 -16.67 -0.78 -3.73
N GLY A 347 -16.52 -1.34 -4.94
CA GLY A 347 -17.43 -1.00 -6.05
C GLY A 347 -18.91 -1.25 -5.70
N GLU A 348 -19.19 -2.32 -4.97
CA GLU A 348 -20.55 -2.66 -4.49
C GLU A 348 -21.13 -1.58 -3.56
N SER A 349 -20.30 -0.94 -2.72
CA SER A 349 -20.75 0.08 -1.77
C SER A 349 -21.23 1.38 -2.43
N ARG A 350 -20.84 1.63 -3.69
CA ARG A 350 -21.32 2.78 -4.48
C ARG A 350 -22.73 2.58 -5.00
N ASN A 351 -23.19 1.33 -5.11
CA ASN A 351 -24.54 1.02 -5.53
C ASN A 351 -25.45 0.90 -4.30
N ILE A 352 -26.46 1.77 -4.20
CA ILE A 352 -27.35 1.82 -3.04
C ILE A 352 -28.03 0.49 -2.73
N ARG A 353 -28.45 -0.25 -3.76
CA ARG A 353 -29.11 -1.54 -3.59
C ARG A 353 -28.15 -2.58 -3.00
N LEU A 354 -26.93 -2.67 -3.53
CA LEU A 354 -25.92 -3.60 -3.02
C LEU A 354 -25.46 -3.21 -1.60
N LEU A 355 -25.34 -1.91 -1.33
CA LEU A 355 -25.04 -1.39 0.00
C LEU A 355 -26.13 -1.80 1.01
N LEU A 356 -27.41 -1.57 0.68
CA LEU A 356 -28.55 -1.96 1.51
C LEU A 356 -28.59 -3.47 1.74
N GLN A 357 -28.42 -4.25 0.68
CA GLN A 357 -28.39 -5.70 0.79
C GLN A 357 -27.27 -6.17 1.73
N SER A 358 -26.07 -5.58 1.61
CA SER A 358 -24.94 -5.83 2.50
C SER A 358 -25.23 -5.43 3.96
N LEU A 359 -25.97 -4.35 4.18
CA LEU A 359 -26.41 -3.92 5.52
C LEU A 359 -27.43 -4.88 6.11
N CYS A 360 -28.47 -5.25 5.34
CA CYS A 360 -29.49 -6.21 5.76
C CYS A 360 -28.86 -7.55 6.18
N PHE A 361 -27.92 -8.07 5.38
CA PHE A 361 -27.18 -9.28 5.72
C PHE A 361 -26.43 -9.17 7.05
N GLN A 362 -25.72 -8.06 7.29
CA GLN A 362 -24.99 -7.90 8.55
C GLN A 362 -25.93 -7.71 9.74
N ILE A 363 -27.02 -6.94 9.58
CA ILE A 363 -27.97 -6.71 10.67
C ILE A 363 -28.71 -8.01 11.02
N ALA A 364 -29.11 -8.80 10.02
CA ALA A 364 -29.70 -10.11 10.26
C ALA A 364 -28.73 -11.10 10.93
N GLU A 365 -27.44 -11.10 10.57
CA GLU A 365 -26.43 -11.89 11.30
C GLU A 365 -26.25 -11.39 12.75
N ILE A 366 -26.39 -10.08 13.00
CA ILE A 366 -26.30 -9.52 14.36
C ILE A 366 -27.49 -9.96 15.22
N TYR A 367 -28.71 -10.00 14.67
CA TYR A 367 -29.95 -10.31 15.40
C TYR A 367 -30.46 -11.73 15.20
N ASP A 368 -29.66 -12.61 14.57
CA ASP A 368 -29.99 -14.02 14.31
C ASP A 368 -31.30 -14.21 13.52
N VAL A 369 -31.56 -13.31 12.56
CA VAL A 369 -32.73 -13.33 11.66
C VAL A 369 -32.39 -14.08 10.37
N PRO A 370 -33.30 -14.90 9.81
CA PRO A 370 -33.07 -15.59 8.54
C PRO A 370 -32.78 -14.61 7.39
N ALA A 371 -31.67 -14.85 6.70
CA ALA A 371 -31.11 -13.92 5.72
C ALA A 371 -31.55 -14.27 4.27
N ASN A 372 -32.85 -14.16 3.99
CA ASN A 372 -33.40 -14.27 2.64
C ASN A 372 -34.02 -12.92 2.26
N PHE A 373 -33.27 -12.13 1.50
CA PHE A 373 -33.69 -10.78 1.09
C PHE A 373 -34.06 -10.75 -0.38
N SER A 374 -35.03 -9.89 -0.70
CA SER A 374 -35.52 -9.75 -2.06
C SER A 374 -34.48 -9.15 -3.02
N GLU A 375 -34.61 -9.52 -4.29
CA GLU A 375 -33.96 -8.84 -5.40
C GLU A 375 -34.80 -7.65 -5.92
N ASP A 376 -35.89 -7.28 -5.28
CA ASP A 376 -36.56 -6.01 -5.58
C ASP A 376 -36.06 -4.89 -4.64
N PHE A 377 -35.86 -3.68 -5.17
CA PHE A 377 -35.34 -2.57 -4.37
C PHE A 377 -36.34 -2.10 -3.30
N HIS A 378 -37.63 -2.00 -3.64
CA HIS A 378 -38.65 -1.53 -2.71
C HIS A 378 -38.92 -2.56 -1.61
N GLU A 379 -38.95 -3.84 -1.97
CA GLU A 379 -39.05 -4.92 -0.97
C GLU A 379 -37.83 -4.94 -0.03
N LEU A 380 -36.62 -4.80 -0.58
CA LEU A 380 -35.40 -4.72 0.22
C LEU A 380 -35.39 -3.52 1.19
N LEU A 381 -35.98 -2.39 0.80
CA LEU A 381 -36.15 -1.24 1.70
C LEU A 381 -37.07 -1.55 2.87
N ASN A 382 -38.21 -2.21 2.62
CA ASN A 382 -39.13 -2.61 3.67
C ASN A 382 -38.49 -3.63 4.62
N GLU A 383 -37.73 -4.58 4.07
CA GLU A 383 -36.93 -5.54 4.84
C GLU A 383 -35.88 -4.82 5.70
N PHE A 384 -35.16 -3.84 5.13
CA PHE A 384 -34.18 -3.03 5.86
C PHE A 384 -34.81 -2.32 7.05
N ILE A 385 -35.95 -1.63 6.85
CA ILE A 385 -36.66 -0.93 7.93
C ILE A 385 -37.12 -1.92 9.00
N SER A 386 -37.69 -3.06 8.60
CA SER A 386 -38.12 -4.13 9.53
C SER A 386 -36.96 -4.69 10.35
N LEU A 387 -35.76 -4.80 9.76
CA LEU A 387 -34.57 -5.25 10.47
C LEU A 387 -34.09 -4.28 11.55
N LEU A 388 -34.30 -2.97 11.37
CA LEU A 388 -33.93 -1.97 12.36
C LEU A 388 -34.79 -2.10 13.64
N GLU A 389 -36.03 -2.56 13.53
CA GLU A 389 -36.96 -2.73 14.66
C GLU A 389 -36.55 -3.86 15.63
N PHE A 390 -35.63 -4.75 15.25
CA PHE A 390 -35.09 -5.78 16.16
C PHE A 390 -34.10 -5.23 17.19
N ALA A 391 -33.69 -3.95 17.09
CA ALA A 391 -32.86 -3.31 18.09
C ALA A 391 -33.61 -3.18 19.43
N THR A 392 -32.91 -3.44 20.52
CA THR A 392 -33.49 -3.40 21.88
C THR A 392 -32.59 -2.63 22.82
N GLU A 393 -33.10 -2.23 23.99
CA GLU A 393 -32.30 -1.54 25.02
C GLU A 393 -31.02 -2.30 25.42
N ASN A 394 -31.12 -3.63 25.50
CA ASN A 394 -29.99 -4.51 25.84
C ASN A 394 -28.99 -4.68 24.69
N LYS A 395 -29.44 -4.48 23.45
CA LYS A 395 -28.66 -4.71 22.22
C LYS A 395 -29.03 -3.62 21.19
N PRO A 396 -28.64 -2.36 21.44
CA PRO A 396 -28.94 -1.25 20.53
C PRO A 396 -28.10 -1.34 19.25
N LEU A 397 -28.57 -0.72 18.17
CA LEU A 397 -27.88 -0.69 16.87
C LEU A 397 -27.36 0.72 16.56
N MET A 398 -26.06 0.83 16.28
CA MET A 398 -25.47 2.03 15.71
C MET A 398 -24.97 1.77 14.28
N LEU A 399 -25.52 2.50 13.33
CA LEU A 399 -25.14 2.46 11.92
C LEU A 399 -24.35 3.71 11.56
N TRP A 400 -23.13 3.52 11.08
CA TRP A 400 -22.22 4.58 10.64
C TRP A 400 -22.00 4.46 9.13
N LEU A 401 -22.42 5.47 8.38
CA LEU A 401 -22.33 5.53 6.93
C LEU A 401 -21.46 6.72 6.52
N ASP A 402 -20.27 6.46 6.03
CA ASP A 402 -19.36 7.49 5.58
C ASP A 402 -19.40 7.66 4.05
N GLY A 403 -19.44 8.92 3.58
CA GLY A 403 -19.24 9.26 2.17
C GLY A 403 -20.47 9.10 1.28
N LEU A 404 -21.68 9.46 1.74
CA LEU A 404 -22.90 9.28 0.94
C LEU A 404 -22.84 9.93 -0.46
N ASP A 405 -22.03 10.97 -0.63
CA ASP A 405 -21.85 11.64 -1.93
C ASP A 405 -21.15 10.77 -2.99
N GLU A 406 -20.51 9.67 -2.59
CA GLU A 406 -19.90 8.69 -3.50
C GLU A 406 -20.90 7.65 -4.05
N LEU A 407 -22.18 7.72 -3.67
CA LEU A 407 -23.22 6.85 -4.23
C LEU A 407 -23.46 7.14 -5.71
N SER A 408 -23.64 6.09 -6.50
CA SER A 408 -23.94 6.23 -7.93
C SER A 408 -25.34 6.81 -8.15
N VAL A 409 -25.47 7.57 -9.23
CA VAL A 409 -26.72 8.29 -9.58
C VAL A 409 -27.78 7.33 -10.17
N ASP A 410 -27.45 6.05 -10.36
CA ASP A 410 -28.24 5.10 -11.16
C ASP A 410 -29.67 4.84 -10.61
N TYR A 411 -29.89 5.08 -9.31
CA TYR A 411 -31.22 4.95 -8.66
C TYR A 411 -31.83 6.30 -8.25
N GLY A 412 -31.32 7.40 -8.81
CA GLY A 412 -31.73 8.76 -8.49
C GLY A 412 -31.05 9.28 -7.22
N THR A 413 -30.87 10.60 -7.14
CA THR A 413 -30.27 11.34 -6.02
C THR A 413 -31.11 11.31 -4.73
N ASN A 414 -32.01 10.35 -4.56
CA ASN A 414 -33.03 10.40 -3.52
C ASN A 414 -32.61 9.63 -2.27
N ILE A 415 -32.56 10.32 -1.12
CA ILE A 415 -32.29 9.73 0.22
C ILE A 415 -33.54 9.00 0.78
N LEU A 416 -34.53 8.69 -0.06
CA LEU A 416 -35.82 8.11 0.35
C LEU A 416 -35.69 6.74 1.05
N TRP A 417 -34.52 6.11 0.96
CA TRP A 417 -34.23 4.86 1.63
C TRP A 417 -33.92 5.00 3.13
N LEU A 418 -33.53 6.20 3.60
CA LEU A 418 -33.34 6.45 5.03
C LEU A 418 -34.69 6.87 5.65
N PRO A 419 -35.15 6.20 6.71
CA PRO A 419 -36.41 6.54 7.34
C PRO A 419 -36.30 7.91 8.05
N SER A 420 -37.38 8.70 7.96
CA SER A 420 -37.47 10.01 8.60
C SER A 420 -37.58 9.92 10.12
N GLU A 421 -38.05 8.81 10.66
CA GLU A 421 -38.07 8.50 12.09
C GLU A 421 -37.45 7.12 12.32
N LEU A 422 -36.44 7.05 13.17
CA LEU A 422 -35.72 5.83 13.50
C LEU A 422 -36.50 5.03 14.57
N PRO A 423 -36.45 3.68 14.54
CA PRO A 423 -36.94 2.87 15.65
C PRO A 423 -36.22 3.19 16.96
N GLU A 424 -36.81 2.78 18.08
CA GLU A 424 -36.17 2.92 19.39
C GLU A 424 -34.85 2.12 19.43
N HIS A 425 -33.85 2.65 20.15
CA HIS A 425 -32.53 2.04 20.28
C HIS A 425 -31.73 1.88 18.96
N VAL A 426 -32.14 2.59 17.90
CA VAL A 426 -31.41 2.68 16.63
C VAL A 426 -30.84 4.09 16.46
N TYR A 427 -29.55 4.16 16.12
CA TYR A 427 -28.83 5.41 15.87
C TYR A 427 -28.16 5.33 14.51
N VAL A 428 -28.45 6.28 13.63
CA VAL A 428 -27.87 6.35 12.30
C VAL A 428 -27.05 7.63 12.19
N ILE A 429 -25.77 7.48 11.88
CA ILE A 429 -24.83 8.58 11.66
C ILE A 429 -24.38 8.52 10.21
N VAL A 430 -24.54 9.63 9.48
CA VAL A 430 -24.17 9.73 8.07
C VAL A 430 -23.16 10.86 7.87
N SER A 431 -22.22 10.70 6.92
CA SER A 431 -21.38 11.81 6.45
C SER A 431 -21.64 12.22 5.01
N THR A 432 -21.50 13.53 4.78
CA THR A 432 -21.61 14.18 3.46
C THR A 432 -20.64 15.37 3.38
N THR A 433 -20.31 15.79 2.18
CA THR A 433 -19.53 16.98 1.85
C THR A 433 -20.42 18.23 1.94
N THR A 434 -19.82 19.38 2.20
CA THR A 434 -20.54 20.67 2.25
C THR A 434 -20.59 21.37 0.88
N GLU A 435 -19.95 20.81 -0.14
CA GLU A 435 -19.82 21.45 -1.45
C GLU A 435 -21.11 21.33 -2.27
N SER A 436 -21.44 22.38 -3.04
CA SER A 436 -22.77 22.61 -3.61
C SER A 436 -23.13 21.74 -4.82
N ASN A 437 -22.17 21.07 -5.45
CA ASN A 437 -22.41 20.26 -6.64
C ASN A 437 -22.58 18.79 -6.26
N GLY A 438 -23.81 18.38 -5.95
CA GLY A 438 -24.15 16.98 -5.67
C GLY A 438 -24.12 16.57 -4.20
N SER A 439 -23.97 17.50 -3.25
CA SER A 439 -24.08 17.14 -1.82
C SER A 439 -25.49 16.70 -1.46
N PHE A 440 -25.55 15.63 -0.67
CA PHE A 440 -26.77 15.14 -0.05
C PHE A 440 -27.24 16.02 1.11
N LEU A 441 -26.45 17.03 1.51
CA LEU A 441 -26.69 17.88 2.67
C LEU A 441 -28.09 18.54 2.69
N PRO A 442 -28.59 19.18 1.62
CA PRO A 442 -29.91 19.82 1.66
C PRO A 442 -31.06 18.83 1.91
N MET A 443 -30.94 17.61 1.37
CA MET A 443 -31.92 16.55 1.58
C MET A 443 -31.79 15.90 2.96
N LEU A 444 -30.58 15.80 3.50
CA LEU A 444 -30.37 15.32 4.87
C LEU A 444 -30.91 16.33 5.90
N GLN A 445 -30.80 17.63 5.61
CA GLN A 445 -31.35 18.71 6.44
C GLN A 445 -32.88 18.63 6.57
N THR A 446 -33.59 18.12 5.56
CA THR A 446 -35.06 17.95 5.66
C THR A 446 -35.46 16.70 6.46
N LEU A 447 -34.56 15.72 6.60
CA LEU A 447 -34.79 14.47 7.33
C LEU A 447 -34.47 14.57 8.83
N THR A 448 -33.71 15.59 9.24
CA THR A 448 -33.24 15.74 10.62
C THR A 448 -33.50 17.14 11.20
N VAL A 449 -33.07 17.38 12.44
CA VAL A 449 -33.13 18.67 13.12
C VAL A 449 -31.74 19.32 13.18
N GLU A 450 -31.66 20.64 13.34
CA GLU A 450 -30.39 21.38 13.40
C GLU A 450 -29.45 20.86 14.50
N GLU A 451 -29.99 20.43 15.63
CA GLU A 451 -29.25 19.86 16.76
C GLU A 451 -28.55 18.53 16.44
N ASN A 452 -28.89 17.87 15.33
CA ASN A 452 -28.26 16.64 14.86
C ASN A 452 -27.26 16.88 13.73
N ILE A 453 -27.09 18.12 13.28
CA ILE A 453 -26.17 18.50 12.21
C ILE A 453 -24.86 18.97 12.82
N LEU A 454 -23.79 18.21 12.58
CA LEU A 454 -22.44 18.51 13.04
C LEU A 454 -21.56 18.92 11.86
N GLN A 455 -21.18 20.20 11.82
CA GLN A 455 -20.16 20.69 10.91
C GLN A 455 -18.77 20.42 11.48
N ILE A 456 -17.91 19.77 10.69
CA ILE A 456 -16.51 19.57 11.05
C ILE A 456 -15.71 20.84 10.72
N PRO A 457 -15.08 21.50 11.70
CA PRO A 457 -14.28 22.68 11.46
C PRO A 457 -12.93 22.35 10.77
N GLN A 458 -12.34 23.37 10.17
CA GLN A 458 -10.95 23.33 9.70
C GLN A 458 -9.97 23.15 10.88
N LEU A 459 -8.74 22.70 10.59
CA LEU A 459 -7.73 22.49 11.63
C LEU A 459 -7.27 23.81 12.24
N ARG A 460 -7.13 23.84 13.57
CA ARG A 460 -6.47 24.97 14.24
C ARG A 460 -4.95 24.87 14.05
N PRO A 461 -4.23 26.00 13.98
CA PRO A 461 -2.77 26.01 13.83
C PRO A 461 -2.04 25.19 14.90
N SER A 462 -2.50 25.27 16.15
CA SER A 462 -1.95 24.50 17.27
C SER A 462 -2.16 22.99 17.13
N GLU A 463 -3.27 22.57 16.52
CA GLU A 463 -3.53 21.15 16.26
C GLU A 463 -2.65 20.65 15.12
N ALA A 464 -2.47 21.46 14.06
CA ALA A 464 -1.57 21.12 12.96
C ALA A 464 -0.11 20.95 13.44
N ASP A 465 0.37 21.84 14.31
CA ASP A 465 1.72 21.76 14.89
C ASP A 465 1.94 20.49 15.72
N GLN A 466 0.96 20.15 16.57
CA GLN A 466 0.99 18.92 17.36
C GLN A 466 1.00 17.67 16.47
N ILE A 467 0.22 17.69 15.37
CA ILE A 467 0.16 16.58 14.42
C ILE A 467 1.50 16.41 13.71
N ILE A 468 2.07 17.49 13.16
CA ILE A 468 3.37 17.46 12.47
C ILE A 468 4.48 17.00 13.43
N SER A 469 4.52 17.55 14.65
CA SER A 469 5.57 17.22 15.63
C SER A 469 5.57 15.73 15.98
N SER A 470 4.39 15.13 16.16
CA SER A 470 4.25 13.71 16.43
C SER A 470 4.62 12.84 15.22
N TRP A 471 4.30 13.28 13.98
CA TRP A 471 4.74 12.58 12.78
C TRP A 471 6.27 12.63 12.60
N LEU A 472 6.89 13.78 12.84
CA LEU A 472 8.34 13.94 12.82
C LEU A 472 9.02 13.03 13.85
N GLU A 473 8.48 12.97 15.07
CA GLU A 473 8.99 12.06 16.11
C GLU A 473 8.85 10.59 15.71
N LYS A 474 7.68 10.19 15.20
CA LYS A 474 7.40 8.83 14.73
C LYS A 474 8.35 8.42 13.59
N ASP A 475 8.59 9.30 12.64
CA ASP A 475 9.46 9.04 11.48
C ASP A 475 10.94 9.27 11.82
N SER A 476 11.26 9.55 13.09
CA SER A 476 12.63 9.83 13.58
C SER A 476 13.31 10.90 12.73
N ARG A 477 12.61 12.02 12.53
CA ARG A 477 13.00 13.11 11.64
C ARG A 477 12.86 14.46 12.33
N ARG A 478 13.62 15.44 11.85
CA ARG A 478 13.50 16.87 12.14
C ARG A 478 13.62 17.67 10.85
N LEU A 479 13.14 18.92 10.88
CA LEU A 479 13.30 19.86 9.78
C LEU A 479 14.19 21.03 10.23
N THR A 480 14.87 21.66 9.27
CA THR A 480 15.55 22.94 9.52
C THR A 480 14.53 24.04 9.83
N ALA A 481 14.95 25.13 10.49
CA ALA A 481 14.05 26.23 10.83
C ALA A 481 13.31 26.81 9.61
N ASN A 482 14.00 26.96 8.48
CA ASN A 482 13.41 27.46 7.23
C ASN A 482 12.39 26.47 6.64
N GLN A 483 12.68 25.17 6.67
CA GLN A 483 11.78 24.11 6.20
C GLN A 483 10.51 24.03 7.06
N GLN A 484 10.68 24.11 8.39
CA GLN A 484 9.57 24.10 9.33
C GLN A 484 8.69 25.34 9.14
N GLN A 485 9.29 26.52 8.99
CA GLN A 485 8.54 27.76 8.75
C GLN A 485 7.69 27.66 7.47
N LEU A 486 8.28 27.21 6.35
CA LEU A 486 7.56 27.06 5.10
C LEU A 486 6.39 26.07 5.22
N LEU A 487 6.61 24.90 5.83
CA LEU A 487 5.56 23.90 6.03
C LEU A 487 4.39 24.48 6.82
N MET A 488 4.67 25.21 7.90
CA MET A 488 3.65 25.81 8.73
C MET A 488 2.88 26.92 8.02
N GLU A 489 3.56 27.82 7.29
CA GLU A 489 2.93 28.87 6.49
C GLU A 489 1.99 28.29 5.42
N SER A 490 2.44 27.24 4.73
CA SER A 490 1.64 26.51 3.74
C SER A 490 0.41 25.83 4.35
N CYS A 491 0.54 25.22 5.54
CA CYS A 491 -0.58 24.60 6.25
C CYS A 491 -1.58 25.64 6.80
N LEU A 492 -1.14 26.85 7.14
CA LEU A 492 -2.03 27.95 7.50
C LEU A 492 -2.87 28.42 6.31
N ALA A 493 -2.31 28.39 5.10
CA ALA A 493 -3.02 28.76 3.89
C ALA A 493 -4.11 27.74 3.49
N CYS A 494 -3.90 26.46 3.79
CA CYS A 494 -4.89 25.39 3.56
C CYS A 494 -5.01 24.48 4.80
N PRO A 495 -5.86 24.84 5.78
CA PRO A 495 -5.97 24.16 7.08
C PRO A 495 -6.82 22.87 7.02
N THR A 496 -6.62 22.03 5.99
CA THR A 496 -7.28 20.73 5.87
C THR A 496 -6.32 19.60 6.29
N PRO A 497 -6.79 18.58 7.02
CA PRO A 497 -5.97 17.41 7.36
C PRO A 497 -5.36 16.71 6.14
N LEU A 498 -6.10 16.67 5.02
CA LEU A 498 -5.59 16.10 3.78
C LEU A 498 -4.39 16.89 3.23
N TYR A 499 -4.50 18.23 3.16
CA TYR A 499 -3.38 19.07 2.75
C TYR A 499 -2.18 18.89 3.68
N LEU A 500 -2.42 18.89 5.01
CA LEU A 500 -1.39 18.69 6.02
C LEU A 500 -0.60 17.39 5.80
N GLN A 501 -1.30 16.28 5.53
CA GLN A 501 -0.68 14.99 5.24
C GLN A 501 0.16 15.03 3.95
N CYS A 502 -0.38 15.62 2.88
CA CYS A 502 0.32 15.73 1.59
C CYS A 502 1.57 16.60 1.69
N ALA A 503 1.43 17.78 2.32
CA ALA A 503 2.53 18.73 2.52
C ALA A 503 3.63 18.12 3.42
N TYR A 504 3.25 17.38 4.46
CA TYR A 504 4.19 16.64 5.30
C TYR A 504 4.96 15.59 4.49
N ASN A 505 4.28 14.78 3.68
CA ASN A 505 4.92 13.75 2.84
C ASN A 505 5.93 14.36 1.86
N GLU A 506 5.59 15.51 1.24
CA GLU A 506 6.53 16.23 0.37
C GLU A 506 7.70 16.83 1.18
N SER A 507 7.46 17.31 2.40
CA SER A 507 8.52 17.76 3.30
C SER A 507 9.49 16.65 3.72
N CYS A 508 9.01 15.40 3.75
CA CYS A 508 9.82 14.21 3.98
C CYS A 508 10.77 13.88 2.82
N GLN A 509 10.68 14.56 1.68
CA GLN A 509 11.68 14.45 0.62
C GLN A 509 12.85 15.43 0.81
N TRP A 510 12.72 16.43 1.70
CA TRP A 510 13.75 17.45 1.89
C TRP A 510 14.89 17.00 2.79
N THR A 511 16.11 17.08 2.26
CA THR A 511 17.33 16.87 3.05
C THR A 511 17.73 18.15 3.78
N SER A 512 18.59 18.05 4.80
CA SER A 512 19.11 19.24 5.50
C SER A 512 19.88 20.20 4.60
N PHE A 513 20.34 19.73 3.44
CA PHE A 513 21.13 20.48 2.48
C PHE A 513 20.37 20.84 1.20
N THR A 514 19.07 20.59 1.13
CA THR A 514 18.23 21.08 0.03
C THR A 514 18.20 22.61 0.08
N SER A 515 18.43 23.28 -1.05
CA SER A 515 18.51 24.75 -1.08
C SER A 515 17.14 25.37 -0.79
N SER A 516 17.11 26.58 -0.22
CA SER A 516 15.86 27.29 0.06
C SER A 516 15.06 27.64 -1.20
N THR A 517 15.70 27.66 -2.37
CA THR A 517 15.03 27.90 -3.66
C THR A 517 14.39 26.64 -4.25
N ASP A 518 14.84 25.45 -3.84
CA ASP A 518 14.30 24.16 -4.32
C ASP A 518 13.15 23.63 -3.45
N ILE A 519 12.92 24.23 -2.28
CA ILE A 519 11.86 23.88 -1.35
C ILE A 519 10.64 24.74 -1.68
N TYR A 520 9.53 24.11 -2.06
CA TYR A 520 8.29 24.81 -2.40
C TYR A 520 7.06 23.96 -2.06
N LEU A 521 6.04 24.61 -1.47
CA LEU A 521 4.74 24.00 -1.17
C LEU A 521 3.62 24.95 -1.61
N PRO A 522 2.79 24.57 -2.60
CA PRO A 522 1.68 25.40 -3.04
C PRO A 522 0.61 25.61 -1.96
N ALA A 523 0.08 26.82 -1.83
CA ALA A 523 -0.90 27.21 -0.79
C ALA A 523 -2.31 26.59 -0.91
N ASN A 524 -2.57 25.74 -1.91
CA ASN A 524 -3.89 25.13 -2.14
C ASN A 524 -3.73 23.66 -2.51
N LEU A 525 -4.67 22.82 -2.07
CA LEU A 525 -4.68 21.38 -2.32
C LEU A 525 -4.60 21.01 -3.81
N HIS A 526 -5.36 21.67 -4.68
CA HIS A 526 -5.32 21.42 -6.13
C HIS A 526 -3.93 21.69 -6.70
N LYS A 527 -3.32 22.83 -6.33
CA LYS A 527 -1.97 23.17 -6.79
C LYS A 527 -0.91 22.22 -6.22
N LEU A 528 -1.10 21.74 -4.99
CA LEU A 528 -0.23 20.74 -4.37
C LEU A 528 -0.29 19.42 -5.14
N TYR A 529 -1.48 18.95 -5.54
CA TYR A 529 -1.60 17.77 -6.39
C TYR A 529 -0.97 17.98 -7.78
N SER A 530 -1.15 19.14 -8.41
CA SER A 530 -0.46 19.46 -9.66
C SER A 530 1.06 19.42 -9.49
N TRP A 531 1.59 19.88 -8.36
CA TRP A 531 3.02 19.81 -8.02
C TRP A 531 3.51 18.37 -7.84
N ILE A 532 2.78 17.56 -7.07
CA ILE A 532 3.10 16.14 -6.84
C ILE A 532 3.11 15.38 -8.17
N LEU A 533 2.11 15.57 -9.03
CA LEU A 533 2.05 14.93 -10.34
C LEU A 533 3.21 15.37 -11.25
N ALA A 534 3.52 16.66 -11.31
CA ALA A 534 4.65 17.16 -12.10
C ALA A 534 6.01 16.60 -11.60
N ARG A 535 6.16 16.42 -10.29
CA ARG A 535 7.33 15.74 -9.70
C ARG A 535 7.39 14.27 -10.16
N LEU A 536 6.28 13.55 -10.07
CA LEU A 536 6.21 12.15 -10.49
C LEU A 536 6.48 11.99 -12.00
N GLU A 537 5.97 12.89 -12.84
CA GLU A 537 6.24 12.92 -14.28
C GLU A 537 7.75 13.05 -14.56
N LYS A 538 8.46 13.88 -13.79
CA LYS A 538 9.91 14.04 -13.90
C LYS A 538 10.69 12.79 -13.46
N GLU A 539 10.17 12.02 -12.51
CA GLU A 539 10.84 10.85 -11.92
C GLU A 539 10.56 9.54 -12.65
N HIS A 540 9.36 9.38 -13.22
CA HIS A 540 8.87 8.13 -13.81
C HIS A 540 8.60 8.22 -15.31
N GLY A 541 8.56 9.42 -15.87
CA GLY A 541 8.15 9.66 -17.26
C GLY A 541 6.80 10.36 -17.32
N GLU A 542 6.69 11.34 -18.22
CA GLU A 542 5.48 12.16 -18.36
C GLU A 542 4.34 11.30 -18.89
N GLN A 543 4.59 10.52 -19.95
CA GLN A 543 3.55 9.70 -20.58
C GLN A 543 3.11 8.57 -19.65
N VAL A 544 4.05 7.94 -18.93
CA VAL A 544 3.73 6.90 -17.94
C VAL A 544 2.77 7.42 -16.88
N VAL A 545 3.08 8.55 -16.24
CA VAL A 545 2.27 9.11 -15.14
C VAL A 545 0.94 9.61 -15.66
N LYS A 546 0.94 10.38 -16.75
CA LYS A 546 -0.27 10.92 -17.37
C LYS A 546 -1.24 9.83 -17.78
N LYS A 547 -0.75 8.78 -18.46
CA LYS A 547 -1.61 7.68 -18.92
C LYS A 547 -2.14 6.88 -17.73
N THR A 548 -1.29 6.57 -16.76
CA THR A 548 -1.70 5.83 -15.55
C THR A 548 -2.76 6.60 -14.77
N ALA A 549 -2.54 7.89 -14.51
CA ALA A 549 -3.51 8.73 -13.82
C ALA A 549 -4.82 8.83 -14.60
N THR A 550 -4.77 8.95 -15.93
CA THR A 550 -5.95 8.97 -16.80
C THR A 550 -6.75 7.66 -16.69
N LEU A 551 -6.08 6.51 -16.74
CA LEU A 551 -6.73 5.21 -16.65
C LEU A 551 -7.42 5.01 -15.29
N ILE A 552 -6.73 5.32 -14.19
CA ILE A 552 -7.30 5.22 -12.84
C ILE A 552 -8.52 6.16 -12.70
N THR A 553 -8.45 7.39 -13.24
CA THR A 553 -9.56 8.35 -13.19
C THR A 553 -10.76 7.93 -14.04
N LEU A 554 -10.55 7.33 -15.21
CA LEU A 554 -11.64 6.93 -16.11
C LEU A 554 -12.35 5.64 -15.65
N CYS A 555 -11.64 4.75 -14.95
CA CYS A 555 -12.19 3.50 -14.45
C CYS A 555 -13.05 3.72 -13.18
N ARG A 556 -14.37 3.84 -13.36
CA ARG A 556 -15.34 4.09 -12.26
C ARG A 556 -15.24 3.12 -11.08
N ASN A 557 -14.94 1.84 -11.35
CA ASN A 557 -14.83 0.80 -10.33
C ASN A 557 -13.38 0.45 -10.00
N GLY A 558 -12.43 1.24 -10.50
CA GLY A 558 -11.00 0.97 -10.44
C GLY A 558 -10.51 0.09 -11.57
N ILE A 559 -9.19 -0.02 -11.67
CA ILE A 559 -8.50 -0.78 -12.71
C ILE A 559 -7.70 -1.92 -12.08
N THR A 560 -7.81 -3.14 -12.63
CA THR A 560 -6.99 -4.25 -12.14
C THR A 560 -5.52 -4.08 -12.55
N LEU A 561 -4.60 -4.74 -11.83
CA LEU A 561 -3.17 -4.71 -12.17
C LEU A 561 -2.92 -5.16 -13.62
N ASP A 562 -3.54 -6.26 -14.04
CA ASP A 562 -3.36 -6.80 -15.39
C ASP A 562 -3.92 -5.84 -16.46
N GLU A 563 -5.11 -5.28 -16.27
CA GLU A 563 -5.68 -4.29 -17.20
C GLU A 563 -4.81 -3.04 -17.31
N LEU A 564 -4.29 -2.55 -16.19
CA LEU A 564 -3.40 -1.38 -16.18
C LEU A 564 -2.13 -1.65 -16.98
N LEU A 565 -1.45 -2.76 -16.70
CA LEU A 565 -0.21 -3.12 -17.40
C LEU A 565 -0.47 -3.36 -18.88
N ASP A 566 -1.56 -4.02 -19.25
CA ASP A 566 -1.88 -4.33 -20.64
C ASP A 566 -2.24 -3.05 -21.43
N LEU A 567 -3.03 -2.14 -20.85
CA LEU A 567 -3.35 -0.85 -21.47
C LEU A 567 -2.13 0.06 -21.62
N LEU A 568 -1.21 0.06 -20.65
CA LEU A 568 0.07 0.76 -20.78
C LEU A 568 0.97 0.12 -21.85
N SER A 569 0.90 -1.20 -22.01
CA SER A 569 1.69 -1.94 -23.03
C SER A 569 1.24 -1.65 -24.46
N ILE A 570 -0.05 -1.37 -24.67
CA ILE A 570 -0.61 -1.06 -25.99
C ILE A 570 -0.29 0.38 -26.41
N ASP A 571 -0.04 1.28 -25.45
CA ASP A 571 0.22 2.69 -25.73
C ASP A 571 1.65 2.90 -26.25
N GLN A 572 1.76 3.22 -27.55
CA GLN A 572 3.05 3.42 -28.21
C GLN A 572 3.86 4.56 -27.58
N THR A 573 3.23 5.60 -27.07
CA THR A 573 3.94 6.75 -26.49
C THR A 573 4.58 6.39 -25.16
N VAL A 574 3.86 5.63 -24.32
CA VAL A 574 4.37 5.08 -23.07
C VAL A 574 5.52 4.12 -23.34
N MET A 575 5.35 3.19 -24.28
CA MET A 575 6.38 2.20 -24.61
C MET A 575 7.65 2.82 -25.21
N GLN A 576 7.52 3.90 -25.99
CA GLN A 576 8.66 4.68 -26.48
C GLN A 576 9.41 5.39 -25.34
N GLU A 577 8.70 5.97 -24.37
CA GLU A 577 9.30 6.68 -23.23
C GLU A 577 10.15 5.75 -22.36
N ILE A 578 9.70 4.51 -22.16
CA ILE A 578 10.41 3.52 -21.34
C ILE A 578 11.44 2.70 -22.12
N GLN A 579 11.54 2.82 -23.45
CA GLN A 579 12.43 2.02 -24.30
C GLN A 579 13.91 2.12 -23.88
N GLN A 580 14.32 3.27 -23.34
CA GLN A 580 15.67 3.45 -22.80
C GLN A 580 15.95 2.54 -21.59
N TYR A 581 14.92 2.25 -20.80
CA TYR A 581 14.97 1.45 -19.58
C TYR A 581 14.57 -0.03 -19.78
N GLN A 582 13.97 -0.37 -20.92
CA GLN A 582 13.41 -1.69 -21.19
C GLN A 582 14.36 -2.61 -21.97
N SER A 583 14.42 -3.90 -21.63
CA SER A 583 15.12 -4.87 -22.48
C SER A 583 14.41 -5.04 -23.83
N VAL A 584 15.17 -5.16 -24.91
CA VAL A 584 14.64 -5.18 -26.31
C VAL A 584 13.73 -6.38 -26.59
N SER A 585 13.77 -7.40 -25.73
CA SER A 585 13.05 -8.67 -25.87
C SER A 585 11.62 -8.66 -25.32
N VAL A 586 11.17 -7.59 -24.64
CA VAL A 586 9.86 -7.57 -23.96
C VAL A 586 8.95 -6.50 -24.55
N SER A 587 7.72 -6.88 -24.92
CA SER A 587 6.69 -5.97 -25.50
C SER A 587 5.64 -5.49 -24.49
N ARG A 588 5.75 -5.90 -23.21
CA ARG A 588 4.82 -5.53 -22.13
C ARG A 588 5.46 -4.51 -21.18
N PHE A 589 4.64 -3.65 -20.60
CA PHE A 589 5.03 -2.69 -19.58
C PHE A 589 5.62 -3.41 -18.35
N PRO A 590 6.85 -3.06 -17.91
CA PRO A 590 7.48 -3.70 -16.77
C PRO A 590 6.76 -3.41 -15.44
N LEU A 591 6.37 -4.47 -14.73
CA LEU A 591 5.68 -4.39 -13.43
C LEU A 591 6.43 -3.55 -12.40
N ILE A 592 7.76 -3.61 -12.39
CA ILE A 592 8.58 -2.88 -11.43
C ILE A 592 8.45 -1.35 -11.58
N LEU A 593 8.23 -0.85 -12.79
CA LEU A 593 8.01 0.58 -13.02
C LEU A 593 6.67 1.02 -12.42
N TRP A 594 5.64 0.19 -12.56
CA TRP A 594 4.36 0.42 -11.88
C TRP A 594 4.52 0.40 -10.36
N LEU A 595 5.18 -0.62 -9.80
CA LEU A 595 5.35 -0.72 -8.34
C LEU A 595 6.14 0.46 -7.76
N LYS A 596 7.13 0.96 -8.50
CA LYS A 596 7.87 2.16 -8.11
C LYS A 596 6.96 3.39 -8.12
N LEU A 597 6.17 3.59 -9.19
CA LEU A 597 5.20 4.68 -9.28
C LEU A 597 4.13 4.56 -8.18
N GLN A 598 3.61 3.36 -7.93
CA GLN A 598 2.62 3.08 -6.88
C GLN A 598 3.17 3.43 -5.50
N ARG A 599 4.43 3.08 -5.21
CA ARG A 599 5.08 3.43 -3.95
C ARG A 599 5.22 4.94 -3.78
N ASP A 600 5.61 5.65 -4.84
CA ASP A 600 5.81 7.10 -4.79
C ASP A 600 4.48 7.88 -4.82
N LEU A 601 3.40 7.30 -5.37
CA LEU A 601 2.01 7.74 -5.20
C LEU A 601 1.51 7.49 -3.77
N GLY A 602 2.09 6.51 -3.06
CA GLY A 602 1.88 6.28 -1.63
C GLY A 602 0.41 6.19 -1.25
N CYS A 603 -0.04 7.08 -0.37
CA CYS A 603 -1.42 7.10 0.13
C CYS A 603 -2.46 7.69 -0.83
N HIS A 604 -2.05 8.15 -2.03
CA HIS A 604 -2.97 8.72 -3.00
C HIS A 604 -3.71 7.64 -3.81
N VAL A 605 -3.08 6.49 -4.02
CA VAL A 605 -3.70 5.33 -4.68
C VAL A 605 -3.85 4.21 -3.68
N VAL A 606 -5.03 3.60 -3.64
CA VAL A 606 -5.32 2.47 -2.77
C VAL A 606 -5.76 1.28 -3.61
N GLU A 607 -5.28 0.11 -3.21
CA GLU A 607 -5.77 -1.16 -3.72
C GLU A 607 -6.98 -1.61 -2.90
N GLN A 608 -8.08 -1.86 -3.57
CA GLN A 608 -9.37 -2.21 -2.97
C GLN A 608 -9.96 -3.44 -3.63
N ARG A 609 -10.78 -4.19 -2.89
CA ARG A 609 -11.47 -5.36 -3.43
C ARG A 609 -12.83 -4.95 -4.01
N THR A 610 -13.04 -5.27 -5.28
CA THR A 610 -14.28 -5.06 -6.04
C THR A 610 -14.55 -6.31 -6.88
N ASP A 611 -15.79 -6.80 -6.91
CA ASP A 611 -16.22 -7.93 -7.76
C ASP A 611 -15.32 -9.19 -7.68
N ASN A 612 -14.87 -9.55 -6.48
CA ASN A 612 -13.92 -10.65 -6.22
C ASN A 612 -12.53 -10.50 -6.85
N THR A 613 -12.16 -9.31 -7.29
CA THR A 613 -10.81 -8.95 -7.72
C THR A 613 -10.30 -7.74 -6.94
N TYR A 614 -9.04 -7.39 -7.10
CA TYR A 614 -8.47 -6.17 -6.57
C TYR A 614 -8.20 -5.18 -7.69
N VAL A 615 -8.49 -3.92 -7.38
CA VAL A 615 -8.46 -2.80 -8.31
C VAL A 615 -7.79 -1.61 -7.63
N PHE A 616 -7.13 -0.79 -8.44
CA PHE A 616 -6.53 0.47 -8.00
C PHE A 616 -7.51 1.62 -8.21
N ASN A 617 -7.70 2.42 -7.16
CA ASN A 617 -8.52 3.62 -7.14
C ASN A 617 -7.77 4.78 -6.50
N TRP A 618 -8.18 6.01 -6.83
CA TRP A 618 -7.81 7.17 -6.04
C TRP A 618 -8.41 7.07 -4.63
N THR A 619 -7.59 7.37 -3.63
CA THR A 619 -7.99 7.36 -2.21
C THR A 619 -8.88 8.54 -1.86
N HIS A 620 -8.80 9.62 -2.65
CA HIS A 620 -9.58 10.83 -2.52
C HIS A 620 -10.15 11.14 -3.91
N SER A 621 -11.47 11.17 -4.02
CA SER A 621 -12.19 11.58 -5.24
C SER A 621 -12.77 12.97 -5.10
#